data_AF-A0A0D1JM94-F1
#
_entry.id   AF-A0A0D1JM94-F1
#
_cell.length_a   1.000
_cell.length_b   1.000
_cell.length_c   1.000
_cell.angle_alpha   90.00
_cell.angle_beta   90.00
_cell.angle_gamma   90.00
#
_symmetry.space_group_name_H-M   'P 1'
#
loop_
_entity.id
_entity.type
_entity.pdbx_description
1 polymer ?
#
loop_
_entity_poly.entity_id
_entity_poly.type
_entity_poly.pdbx_seq_one_letter_code
_entity_poly.pdbx_strand_id
1 'polypeptide(L)'
;MATQYTHPSVLSPYPNTGEVRLPPPMQPQHGYPPAQPPRSPKGGLITAAIIGAAAIALTAGAIGGLIGNHMATGSAPAAAAPAAPTAPTSEQVHAATVDLCTRFAAGYRAMPSPQNTAFDVLPTANFIADALRDNSAADSTIREAVDKSLQLLRQHAAAASGEQTRGAIRPAVGWTADAANNADQRVWDLCRAYGG
;
A
#
# COMPACT_ATOMS: atom_id res chain seq x y z
N MET A 1 -32.24 18.45 -1.14
CA MET A 1 -31.42 19.68 -1.13
C MET A 1 -29.97 19.22 -1.13
N ALA A 2 -29.27 19.33 -2.26
CA ALA A 2 -27.91 18.81 -2.43
C ALA A 2 -26.92 19.95 -2.23
N THR A 3 -26.04 19.84 -1.24
CA THR A 3 -24.91 20.75 -1.04
C THR A 3 -23.70 20.22 -1.80
N GLN A 4 -23.45 20.82 -2.97
CA GLN A 4 -22.16 20.71 -3.67
C GLN A 4 -21.07 21.34 -2.81
N TYR A 5 -20.08 20.55 -2.40
CA TYR A 5 -18.84 21.08 -1.86
C TYR A 5 -17.91 21.46 -3.02
N THR A 6 -17.91 22.74 -3.36
CA THR A 6 -16.98 23.36 -4.30
C THR A 6 -15.62 23.53 -3.61
N HIS A 7 -14.59 22.80 -4.05
CA HIS A 7 -13.22 23.11 -3.64
C HIS A 7 -12.73 24.36 -4.40
N PRO A 8 -12.16 25.37 -3.72
CA PRO A 8 -11.57 26.52 -4.40
C PRO A 8 -10.28 26.10 -5.10
N SER A 9 -10.27 26.24 -6.43
CA SER A 9 -9.07 26.18 -7.27
C SER A 9 -8.14 27.34 -6.90
N VAL A 10 -7.01 27.04 -6.26
CA VAL A 10 -5.95 28.04 -6.07
C VAL A 10 -5.18 28.13 -7.39
N LEU A 11 -5.64 29.01 -8.27
CA LEU A 11 -4.89 29.46 -9.44
C LEU A 11 -3.77 30.39 -8.95
N SER A 12 -2.51 29.97 -9.12
CA SER A 12 -1.35 30.87 -8.98
C SER A 12 -1.43 31.97 -10.06
N PRO A 13 -1.31 33.27 -9.69
CA PRO A 13 -1.28 34.35 -10.66
C PRO A 13 0.13 34.46 -11.28
N TYR A 14 0.29 34.03 -12.52
CA TYR A 14 1.40 34.52 -13.36
C TYR A 14 1.08 35.93 -13.86
N PRO A 15 1.99 36.90 -13.74
CA PRO A 15 1.75 38.24 -14.24
C PRO A 15 1.69 38.26 -15.77
N ASN A 16 0.61 38.86 -16.25
CA ASN A 16 0.27 39.10 -17.63
C ASN A 16 1.11 40.28 -18.18
N THR A 17 2.18 39.98 -18.92
CA THR A 17 2.80 40.96 -19.82
C THR A 17 2.36 40.61 -21.24
N GLY A 18 1.43 41.40 -21.77
CA GLY A 18 0.87 41.22 -23.09
C GLY A 18 1.90 41.45 -24.18
N GLU A 19 2.31 40.38 -24.85
CA GLU A 19 2.80 40.39 -26.23
C GLU A 19 2.37 39.08 -26.90
N VAL A 20 1.51 39.18 -27.92
CA VAL A 20 1.15 38.04 -28.77
C VAL A 20 2.36 37.74 -29.67
N ARG A 21 3.24 36.82 -29.23
CA ARG A 21 4.25 36.22 -30.10
C ARG A 21 3.65 35.01 -30.81
N LEU A 22 3.42 35.14 -32.12
CA LEU A 22 3.19 34.00 -33.00
C LEU A 22 4.43 33.06 -32.96
N PRO A 23 4.23 31.73 -32.94
CA PRO A 23 5.35 30.80 -33.04
C PRO A 23 5.98 30.86 -34.45
N PRO A 24 7.31 30.78 -34.58
CA PRO A 24 7.98 30.73 -35.89
C PRO A 24 7.69 29.40 -36.61
N PRO A 25 7.71 29.37 -37.96
CA PRO A 25 7.51 28.15 -38.73
C PRO A 25 8.64 27.13 -38.46
N MET A 26 8.25 25.88 -38.20
CA MET A 26 9.17 24.75 -38.01
C MET A 26 10.01 24.52 -39.27
N GLN A 27 11.33 24.56 -39.14
CA GLN A 27 12.25 24.05 -40.16
C GLN A 27 12.39 22.52 -40.04
N PRO A 28 12.53 21.78 -41.15
CA PRO A 28 12.72 20.34 -41.12
C PRO A 28 14.15 20.00 -40.66
N GLN A 29 14.29 19.57 -39.41
CA GLN A 29 15.55 19.03 -38.89
C GLN A 29 15.70 17.57 -39.34
N HIS A 30 16.59 17.36 -40.31
CA HIS A 30 17.23 16.08 -40.58
C HIS A 30 18.11 15.69 -39.39
N GLY A 31 17.97 14.47 -38.88
CA GLY A 31 18.95 13.87 -37.97
C GLY A 31 18.32 13.01 -36.88
N TYR A 32 18.08 11.74 -37.17
CA TYR A 32 17.96 10.73 -36.12
C TYR A 32 19.29 10.63 -35.38
N PRO A 33 19.35 10.70 -34.03
CA PRO A 33 20.54 10.27 -33.31
C PRO A 33 20.69 8.74 -33.45
N PRO A 34 21.90 8.22 -33.68
CA PRO A 34 22.10 6.78 -33.79
C PRO A 34 21.77 6.08 -32.47
N ALA A 35 21.17 4.89 -32.57
CA ALA A 35 20.88 4.01 -31.45
C ALA A 35 22.15 3.74 -30.63
N GLN A 36 22.07 3.93 -29.31
CA GLN A 36 23.18 3.59 -28.40
C GLN A 36 23.38 2.07 -28.37
N PRO A 37 24.61 1.56 -28.49
CA PRO A 37 24.87 0.13 -28.41
C PRO A 37 24.61 -0.42 -27.00
N PRO A 38 24.22 -1.71 -26.88
CA PRO A 38 23.93 -2.34 -25.60
C PRO A 38 25.20 -2.41 -24.73
N ARG A 39 25.13 -1.85 -23.52
CA ARG A 39 26.23 -1.92 -22.55
C ARG A 39 26.26 -3.31 -21.92
N SER A 40 27.34 -4.06 -22.15
CA SER A 40 27.61 -5.32 -21.45
C SER A 40 27.92 -5.05 -19.97
N PRO A 41 27.36 -5.79 -19.01
CA PRO A 41 27.77 -5.69 -17.62
C PRO A 41 29.09 -6.46 -17.42
N LYS A 42 30.19 -5.74 -17.21
CA LYS A 42 31.42 -6.32 -16.64
C LYS A 42 31.32 -6.22 -15.12
N GLY A 43 31.21 -7.38 -14.49
CA GLY A 43 31.28 -7.53 -13.04
C GLY A 43 32.64 -7.09 -12.50
N GLY A 44 32.62 -6.47 -11.33
CA GLY A 44 33.79 -6.13 -10.53
C GLY A 44 33.38 -6.10 -9.07
N LEU A 45 33.83 -7.11 -8.33
CA LEU A 45 33.75 -7.20 -6.86
C LEU A 45 34.64 -6.13 -6.23
N ILE A 46 34.09 -5.28 -5.35
CA ILE A 46 34.86 -4.66 -4.25
C ILE A 46 34.01 -4.65 -2.98
N THR A 47 34.70 -5.04 -1.93
CA THR A 47 34.34 -5.46 -0.59
C THR A 47 34.26 -4.29 0.42
N ALA A 48 33.46 -4.48 1.47
CA ALA A 48 33.50 -3.85 2.82
C ALA A 48 32.99 -2.39 2.96
N ALA A 49 32.33 -1.97 4.05
CA ALA A 49 32.24 -2.49 5.41
C ALA A 49 30.91 -2.12 6.11
N ILE A 50 30.52 -2.98 7.06
CA ILE A 50 29.37 -2.95 7.96
C ILE A 50 29.72 -2.16 9.23
N ILE A 51 28.87 -1.23 9.71
CA ILE A 51 28.61 -0.99 11.16
C ILE A 51 27.19 -0.43 11.34
N GLY A 52 26.33 -1.12 12.11
CA GLY A 52 25.05 -0.61 12.60
C GLY A 52 24.11 -1.72 13.07
N ALA A 53 24.27 -2.15 14.32
CA ALA A 53 23.66 -3.34 14.89
C ALA A 53 22.14 -3.24 15.13
N ALA A 54 21.41 -4.28 14.71
CA ALA A 54 20.23 -4.78 15.41
C ALA A 54 20.27 -6.31 15.33
N ALA A 55 20.68 -6.95 16.43
CA ALA A 55 20.69 -8.39 16.55
C ALA A 55 19.25 -8.89 16.68
N ILE A 56 18.68 -9.45 15.61
CA ILE A 56 17.56 -10.37 15.73
C ILE A 56 18.15 -11.76 15.48
N ALA A 57 18.33 -12.50 16.58
CA ALA A 57 18.71 -13.90 16.53
C ALA A 57 17.56 -14.71 15.91
N LEU A 58 17.63 -14.92 14.59
CA LEU A 58 16.90 -15.98 13.90
C LEU A 58 17.71 -17.27 14.05
N THR A 59 17.63 -17.90 15.22
CA THR A 59 18.17 -19.24 15.40
C THR A 59 17.30 -20.24 14.64
N ALA A 60 18.00 -21.06 13.86
CA ALA A 60 17.47 -22.09 12.99
C ALA A 60 16.59 -23.13 13.71
N GLY A 61 15.62 -23.65 12.97
CA GLY A 61 14.87 -24.85 13.33
C GLY A 61 14.55 -25.63 12.07
N ALA A 62 15.46 -26.52 11.70
CA ALA A 62 15.39 -27.41 10.56
C ALA A 62 14.36 -28.54 10.77
N ILE A 63 13.80 -28.96 9.63
CA ILE A 63 13.31 -30.29 9.27
C ILE A 63 13.62 -31.39 10.31
N GLY A 64 12.58 -32.02 10.87
CA GLY A 64 12.73 -33.26 11.63
C GLY A 64 11.40 -33.86 12.05
N GLY A 65 10.96 -34.93 11.38
CA GLY A 65 9.75 -35.66 11.75
C GLY A 65 9.39 -36.82 10.82
N LEU A 66 10.36 -37.67 10.47
CA LEU A 66 10.10 -38.98 9.87
C LEU A 66 10.25 -40.07 10.93
N ILE A 67 9.18 -40.86 11.08
CA ILE A 67 9.12 -42.29 11.44
C ILE A 67 9.37 -42.71 12.90
N GLY A 68 8.28 -43.15 13.56
CA GLY A 68 8.16 -44.55 14.00
C GLY A 68 9.00 -45.04 15.19
N ASN A 69 8.50 -44.78 16.39
CA ASN A 69 8.25 -45.73 17.49
C ASN A 69 9.12 -47.02 17.59
N HIS A 70 10.10 -47.06 18.50
CA HIS A 70 10.43 -48.26 19.28
C HIS A 70 11.28 -47.95 20.53
N MET A 71 10.65 -48.14 21.69
CA MET A 71 11.21 -48.63 22.97
C MET A 71 12.38 -47.85 23.62
N ALA A 72 12.04 -46.92 24.53
CA ALA A 72 12.75 -46.75 25.81
C ALA A 72 11.87 -45.95 26.78
N THR A 73 11.44 -46.60 27.86
CA THR A 73 10.80 -45.97 29.02
C THR A 73 11.77 -45.00 29.70
N GLY A 74 11.64 -43.73 29.33
CA GLY A 74 12.15 -42.60 30.10
C GLY A 74 11.13 -41.48 29.97
N SER A 75 10.37 -41.20 31.02
CA SER A 75 9.48 -40.05 31.07
C SER A 75 10.33 -38.78 31.01
N ALA A 76 10.62 -38.30 29.80
CA ALA A 76 11.15 -36.97 29.60
C ALA A 76 10.11 -35.97 30.14
N PRO A 77 10.51 -34.97 30.96
CA PRO A 77 9.58 -33.95 31.39
C PRO A 77 8.98 -33.29 30.16
N ALA A 78 7.65 -33.22 30.10
CA ALA A 78 6.96 -32.53 29.02
C ALA A 78 7.51 -31.10 28.93
N ALA A 79 8.04 -30.74 27.76
CA ALA A 79 8.49 -29.39 27.51
C ALA A 79 7.33 -28.43 27.78
N ALA A 80 7.56 -27.41 28.61
CA ALA A 80 6.56 -26.40 28.92
C ALA A 80 6.05 -25.79 27.60
N ALA A 81 4.73 -25.66 27.47
CA ALA A 81 4.12 -25.02 26.31
C ALA A 81 4.72 -23.61 26.12
N PRO A 82 4.98 -23.17 24.87
CA PRO A 82 5.47 -21.82 24.62
C PRO A 82 4.56 -20.80 25.30
N ALA A 83 5.15 -19.81 25.98
CA ALA A 83 4.40 -18.71 26.56
C ALA A 83 3.57 -18.03 25.45
N ALA A 84 2.31 -17.72 25.76
CA ALA A 84 1.46 -16.99 24.83
C ALA A 84 2.09 -15.62 24.50
N PRO A 85 2.01 -15.15 23.25
CA PRO A 85 2.50 -13.83 22.90
C PRO A 85 1.81 -12.75 23.73
N THR A 86 2.59 -11.82 24.30
CA THR A 86 2.07 -10.70 25.09
C THR A 86 1.26 -9.75 24.21
N ALA A 87 0.14 -9.26 24.76
CA ALA A 87 -0.69 -8.27 24.10
C ALA A 87 0.08 -6.94 23.88
N PRO A 88 -0.23 -6.17 22.82
CA PRO A 88 0.40 -4.88 22.56
C PRO A 88 0.18 -3.88 23.70
N THR A 89 1.17 -3.03 23.96
CA THR A 89 1.04 -1.90 24.89
C THR A 89 0.24 -0.76 24.25
N SER A 90 -0.30 0.16 25.07
CA SER A 90 -1.03 1.33 24.57
C SER A 90 -0.17 2.23 23.68
N GLU A 91 1.11 2.38 23.99
CA GLU A 91 2.08 3.12 23.18
C GLU A 91 2.30 2.45 21.82
N GLN A 92 2.40 1.11 21.78
CA GLN A 92 2.51 0.35 20.53
C GLN A 92 1.25 0.48 19.67
N VAL A 93 0.06 0.41 20.28
CA VAL A 93 -1.22 0.64 19.58
C VAL A 93 -1.26 2.05 19.01
N HIS A 94 -0.86 3.05 19.78
CA HIS A 94 -0.83 4.44 19.35
C HIS A 94 0.11 4.64 18.14
N ALA A 95 1.36 4.18 18.25
CA ALA A 95 2.33 4.30 17.17
C ALA A 95 1.87 3.59 15.89
N ALA A 96 1.34 2.37 16.00
CA ALA A 96 0.82 1.62 14.86
C ALA A 96 -0.41 2.30 14.23
N THR A 97 -1.27 2.92 15.04
CA THR A 97 -2.44 3.63 14.54
C THR A 97 -2.06 4.89 13.77
N VAL A 98 -1.09 5.65 14.29
CA VAL A 98 -0.56 6.84 13.62
C VAL A 98 0.10 6.47 12.29
N ASP A 99 0.93 5.42 12.24
CA ASP A 99 1.54 4.96 10.98
C ASP A 99 0.48 4.49 9.97
N LEU A 100 -0.51 3.69 10.41
CA LEU A 100 -1.60 3.25 9.54
C LEU A 100 -2.37 4.43 8.93
N CYS A 101 -2.81 5.38 9.75
CA CYS A 101 -3.53 6.56 9.29
C CYS A 101 -2.68 7.44 8.36
N THR A 102 -1.37 7.57 8.65
CA THR A 102 -0.44 8.34 7.82
C THR A 102 -0.26 7.71 6.44
N ARG A 103 -0.07 6.38 6.39
CA ARG A 103 0.05 5.65 5.13
C ARG A 103 -1.27 5.61 4.35
N PHE A 104 -2.41 5.45 5.03
CA PHE A 104 -3.70 5.60 4.38
C PHE A 104 -3.82 6.96 3.67
N ALA A 105 -3.50 8.04 4.38
CA ALA A 105 -3.55 9.39 3.84
C ALA A 105 -2.60 9.59 2.65
N ALA A 106 -1.37 9.10 2.76
CA ALA A 106 -0.38 9.19 1.67
C ALA A 106 -0.84 8.41 0.43
N GLY A 107 -1.35 7.19 0.61
CA GLY A 107 -1.86 6.36 -0.48
C GLY A 107 -3.02 7.01 -1.24
N TYR A 108 -3.96 7.60 -0.51
CA TYR A 108 -5.11 8.30 -1.11
C TYR A 108 -4.71 9.60 -1.80
N ARG A 109 -3.76 10.35 -1.24
CA ARG A 109 -3.25 11.59 -1.88
C ARG A 109 -2.43 11.33 -3.14
N ALA A 110 -1.82 10.16 -3.25
CA ALA A 110 -1.09 9.73 -4.44
C ALA A 110 -2.00 9.17 -5.55
N MET A 111 -3.26 8.85 -5.24
CA MET A 111 -4.20 8.30 -6.21
C MET A 111 -4.62 9.39 -7.22
N PRO A 112 -4.54 9.14 -8.53
CA PRO A 112 -5.01 10.10 -9.53
C PRO A 112 -6.52 10.33 -9.42
N SER A 113 -6.98 11.49 -9.91
CA SER A 113 -8.41 11.81 -10.03
C SER A 113 -8.66 12.48 -11.39
N PRO A 114 -9.64 12.02 -12.17
CA PRO A 114 -10.51 10.86 -11.91
C PRO A 114 -9.78 9.52 -12.07
N GLN A 115 -10.27 8.48 -11.39
CA GLN A 115 -9.83 7.09 -11.65
C GLN A 115 -10.70 6.50 -12.75
N ASN A 116 -10.09 6.09 -13.87
CA ASN A 116 -10.81 5.54 -15.03
C ASN A 116 -10.48 4.07 -15.29
N THR A 117 -9.37 3.58 -14.74
CA THR A 117 -8.83 2.25 -15.00
C THR A 117 -8.46 1.54 -13.70
N ALA A 118 -8.34 0.22 -13.74
CA ALA A 118 -7.84 -0.54 -12.59
C ALA A 118 -6.43 -0.10 -12.16
N PHE A 119 -5.58 0.34 -13.12
CA PHE A 119 -4.23 0.82 -12.83
C PHE A 119 -4.20 2.13 -12.02
N ASP A 120 -5.27 2.91 -12.05
CA ASP A 120 -5.37 4.15 -11.28
C ASP A 120 -5.53 3.87 -9.77
N VAL A 121 -6.06 2.71 -9.40
CA VAL A 121 -6.39 2.37 -8.00
C VAL A 121 -5.52 1.27 -7.40
N LEU A 122 -5.00 0.35 -8.22
CA LEU A 122 -4.21 -0.80 -7.74
C LEU A 122 -2.95 -0.39 -6.94
N PRO A 123 -2.17 0.63 -7.35
CA PRO A 123 -1.01 1.06 -6.55
C PRO A 123 -1.40 1.49 -5.14
N THR A 124 -2.45 2.31 -5.01
CA THR A 124 -2.96 2.72 -3.70
C THR A 124 -3.52 1.54 -2.90
N ALA A 125 -4.26 0.63 -3.54
CA ALA A 125 -4.79 -0.56 -2.86
C ALA A 125 -3.68 -1.46 -2.29
N ASN A 126 -2.60 -1.67 -3.05
CA ASN A 126 -1.47 -2.46 -2.56
C ASN A 126 -0.74 -1.75 -1.42
N PHE A 127 -0.51 -0.45 -1.55
CA PHE A 127 0.13 0.34 -0.50
C PHE A 127 -0.65 0.32 0.82
N ILE A 128 -1.99 0.45 0.76
CA ILE A 128 -2.85 0.37 1.95
C ILE A 128 -2.91 -1.05 2.51
N ALA A 129 -2.89 -2.08 1.65
CA ALA A 129 -2.83 -3.46 2.10
C ALA A 129 -1.55 -3.76 2.89
N ASP A 130 -0.42 -3.20 2.46
CA ASP A 130 0.85 -3.31 3.17
C ASP A 130 0.81 -2.56 4.50
N ALA A 131 0.26 -1.33 4.51
CA ALA A 131 0.05 -0.57 5.75
C ALA A 131 -0.80 -1.33 6.79
N LEU A 132 -1.88 -1.99 6.36
CA LEU A 132 -2.73 -2.81 7.23
C LEU A 132 -2.01 -4.04 7.79
N ARG A 133 -1.12 -4.64 6.99
CA ARG A 133 -0.33 -5.82 7.39
C ARG A 133 0.72 -5.43 8.43
N ASP A 134 1.44 -4.34 8.18
CA ASP A 134 2.52 -3.84 9.03
C ASP A 134 1.97 -3.33 10.38
N ASN A 135 0.76 -2.78 10.38
CA ASN A 135 0.13 -2.19 11.56
C ASN A 135 -0.94 -3.10 12.19
N SER A 136 -0.59 -4.37 12.43
CA SER A 136 -1.51 -5.34 13.05
C SER A 136 -1.94 -4.96 14.48
N ALA A 137 -1.14 -4.15 15.19
CA ALA A 137 -1.44 -3.67 16.53
C ALA A 137 -2.22 -2.34 16.57
N ALA A 138 -2.52 -1.72 15.42
CA ALA A 138 -3.28 -0.47 15.39
C ALA A 138 -4.71 -0.64 15.95
N ASP A 139 -5.33 0.49 16.32
CA ASP A 139 -6.70 0.54 16.82
C ASP A 139 -7.66 -0.26 15.92
N SER A 140 -8.38 -1.18 16.54
CA SER A 140 -9.25 -2.13 15.83
C SER A 140 -10.34 -1.45 15.00
N THR A 141 -10.93 -0.36 15.49
CA THR A 141 -12.00 0.35 14.79
C THR A 141 -11.45 1.06 13.54
N ILE A 142 -10.27 1.66 13.64
CA ILE A 142 -9.57 2.26 12.50
C ILE A 142 -9.16 1.18 11.49
N ARG A 143 -8.58 0.07 11.96
CA ARG A 143 -8.18 -1.04 11.07
C ARG A 143 -9.35 -1.62 10.29
N GLU A 144 -10.49 -1.83 10.94
CA GLU A 144 -11.72 -2.31 10.28
C GLU A 144 -12.23 -1.32 9.23
N ALA A 145 -12.21 -0.03 9.52
CA ALA A 145 -12.60 0.99 8.55
C ALA A 145 -11.66 1.03 7.34
N VAL A 146 -10.34 0.94 7.57
CA VAL A 146 -9.34 0.90 6.50
C VAL A 146 -9.47 -0.39 5.67
N ASP A 147 -9.71 -1.54 6.30
CA ASP A 147 -9.96 -2.79 5.59
C ASP A 147 -11.21 -2.70 4.71
N LYS A 148 -12.28 -2.07 5.21
CA LYS A 148 -13.50 -1.84 4.43
C LYS A 148 -13.26 -0.93 3.22
N SER A 149 -12.53 0.17 3.41
CA SER A 149 -12.12 1.07 2.33
C SER A 149 -11.27 0.32 1.29
N LEU A 150 -10.26 -0.44 1.73
CA LEU A 150 -9.43 -1.27 0.86
C LEU A 150 -10.22 -2.32 0.08
N GLN A 151 -11.21 -2.96 0.72
CA GLN A 151 -12.11 -3.89 0.06
C GLN A 151 -12.83 -3.20 -1.11
N LEU A 152 -13.40 -2.02 -0.89
CA LEU A 152 -14.10 -1.26 -1.92
C LEU A 152 -13.15 -0.76 -3.02
N LEU A 153 -11.91 -0.43 -2.67
CA LEU A 153 -10.90 -0.03 -3.65
C LEU A 153 -10.48 -1.20 -4.56
N ARG A 154 -10.36 -2.41 -4.00
CA ARG A 154 -10.14 -3.64 -4.79
C ARG A 154 -11.35 -4.00 -5.65
N GLN A 155 -12.56 -3.78 -5.14
CA GLN A 155 -13.79 -3.95 -5.94
C GLN A 155 -13.85 -2.96 -7.10
N HIS A 156 -13.42 -1.71 -6.89
CA HIS A 156 -13.27 -0.73 -7.97
C HIS A 156 -12.31 -1.24 -9.04
N ALA A 157 -11.11 -1.71 -8.64
CA ALA A 157 -10.13 -2.27 -9.56
C ALA A 157 -10.71 -3.45 -10.37
N ALA A 158 -11.44 -4.35 -9.71
CA ALA A 158 -12.09 -5.48 -10.36
C ALA A 158 -13.18 -5.03 -11.35
N ALA A 159 -14.02 -4.06 -10.97
CA ALA A 159 -15.05 -3.51 -11.84
C ALA A 159 -14.44 -2.79 -13.06
N ALA A 160 -13.33 -2.07 -12.87
CA ALA A 160 -12.61 -1.35 -13.92
C ALA A 160 -11.72 -2.24 -14.80
N SER A 161 -11.59 -3.54 -14.49
CA SER A 161 -10.73 -4.47 -15.25
C SER A 161 -11.31 -4.90 -16.60
N GLY A 162 -12.63 -4.78 -16.79
CA GLY A 162 -13.32 -5.28 -17.99
C GLY A 162 -13.43 -6.81 -18.06
N GLU A 163 -12.97 -7.54 -17.04
CA GLU A 163 -13.07 -8.99 -17.00
C GLU A 163 -14.52 -9.47 -16.91
N GLN A 164 -14.77 -10.64 -17.49
CA GLN A 164 -16.07 -11.28 -17.42
C GLN A 164 -16.11 -12.32 -16.31
N THR A 165 -17.31 -12.52 -15.76
CA THR A 165 -17.55 -13.59 -14.80
C THR A 165 -17.32 -14.96 -15.47
N ARG A 166 -16.26 -15.67 -15.09
CA ARG A 166 -15.91 -16.99 -15.63
C ARG A 166 -15.14 -17.84 -14.60
N GLY A 167 -15.62 -19.05 -14.32
CA GLY A 167 -15.01 -19.91 -13.31
C GLY A 167 -14.93 -19.21 -11.95
N ALA A 168 -13.73 -19.18 -11.36
CA ALA A 168 -13.45 -18.47 -10.10
C ALA A 168 -13.27 -16.94 -10.26
N ILE A 169 -13.20 -16.42 -11.49
CA ILE A 169 -13.12 -14.98 -11.74
C ILE A 169 -14.52 -14.39 -11.61
N ARG A 170 -14.73 -13.60 -10.55
CA ARG A 170 -15.99 -12.95 -10.21
C ARG A 170 -15.73 -11.47 -9.90
N PRO A 171 -15.66 -10.58 -10.92
CA PRO A 171 -15.54 -9.15 -10.69
C PRO A 171 -16.71 -8.65 -9.84
N ALA A 172 -16.46 -7.63 -9.03
CA ALA A 172 -17.49 -7.11 -8.13
C ALA A 172 -18.68 -6.57 -8.93
N VAL A 173 -19.87 -7.15 -8.69
CA VAL A 173 -21.14 -6.64 -9.22
C VAL A 173 -21.74 -5.69 -8.18
N GLY A 174 -22.06 -4.46 -8.57
CA GLY A 174 -22.69 -3.48 -7.69
C GLY A 174 -21.73 -2.58 -6.89
N TRP A 175 -20.45 -2.47 -7.29
CA TRP A 175 -19.60 -1.41 -6.78
C TRP A 175 -20.18 -0.03 -7.13
N THR A 176 -20.13 0.92 -6.20
CA THR A 176 -20.52 2.32 -6.42
C THR A 176 -19.50 3.27 -5.82
N ALA A 177 -19.30 4.41 -6.49
CA ALA A 177 -18.43 5.48 -5.99
C ALA A 177 -18.93 6.01 -4.64
N ASP A 178 -20.24 6.13 -4.43
CA ASP A 178 -20.81 6.60 -3.16
C ASP A 178 -20.48 5.67 -1.99
N ALA A 179 -20.55 4.35 -2.19
CA ALA A 179 -20.18 3.40 -1.13
C ALA A 179 -18.69 3.49 -0.79
N ALA A 180 -17.83 3.63 -1.79
CA ALA A 180 -16.38 3.83 -1.61
C ALA A 180 -16.09 5.15 -0.87
N ASN A 181 -16.65 6.26 -1.34
CA ASN A 181 -16.47 7.58 -0.74
C ASN A 181 -16.92 7.62 0.73
N ASN A 182 -18.05 6.97 1.05
CA ASN A 182 -18.52 6.88 2.43
C ASN A 182 -17.59 6.06 3.34
N ALA A 183 -17.03 4.96 2.83
CA ALA A 183 -16.05 4.18 3.58
C ALA A 183 -14.74 4.96 3.79
N ASP A 184 -14.28 5.66 2.77
CA ASP A 184 -13.07 6.48 2.83
C ASP A 184 -13.25 7.63 3.81
N GLN A 185 -14.40 8.31 3.75
CA GLN A 185 -14.76 9.36 4.69
C GLN A 185 -14.77 8.86 6.13
N ARG A 186 -15.28 7.65 6.38
CA ARG A 186 -15.26 7.04 7.70
C ARG A 186 -13.83 6.85 8.23
N VAL A 187 -12.90 6.41 7.39
CA VAL A 187 -11.47 6.31 7.76
C VAL A 187 -10.92 7.69 8.10
N TRP A 188 -11.17 8.69 7.25
CA TRP A 188 -10.70 10.06 7.49
C TRP A 188 -11.22 10.64 8.80
N ASP A 189 -12.50 10.43 9.12
CA ASP A 189 -13.10 10.93 10.35
C ASP A 189 -12.51 10.24 11.58
N LEU A 190 -12.31 8.92 11.52
CA LEU A 190 -11.65 8.19 12.60
C LEU A 190 -10.20 8.62 12.82
N CYS A 191 -9.41 8.70 11.73
CA CYS A 191 -8.02 9.13 11.81
C CYS A 191 -7.86 10.58 12.29
N ARG A 192 -8.78 11.49 11.90
CA ARG A 192 -8.76 12.88 12.38
C ARG A 192 -9.16 13.03 13.84
N ALA A 193 -10.07 12.19 14.33
CA ALA A 193 -10.50 12.21 15.73
C ALA A 193 -9.56 11.43 16.67
N TYR A 194 -8.58 10.70 16.13
CA TYR A 194 -7.70 9.87 16.93
C TYR A 194 -6.71 10.70 17.75
N GLY A 195 -6.77 10.58 19.08
CA GLY A 195 -5.89 11.30 20.00
C GLY A 195 -6.47 12.60 20.59
N GLY A 196 -7.65 13.05 20.14
CA GLY A 196 -8.37 14.22 20.68
C GLY A 196 -8.55 15.34 19.67
#